data_AF-A0A7H1BLC4-F1
#
_entry.id   AF-A0A7H1BLC4-F1
#
_cell.length_a   1.000
_cell.length_b   1.000
_cell.length_c   1.000
_cell.angle_alpha   90.00
_cell.angle_beta   90.00
_cell.angle_gamma   90.00
#
_symmetry.space_group_name_H-M   'P 1'
#
loop_
_entity.id
_entity.type
_entity.pdbx_description
1 polymer ?
#
loop_
_entity_poly.entity_id
_entity_poly.type
_entity_poly.pdbx_seq_one_letter_code
_entity_poly.pdbx_strand_id
1 'polypeptide(L)'
;MPFLAMLCGFGFFAAAMVVTADANLLGRGKLLSAGIWMAAALIGAVAGFGLFRLLGFRRRPLTPRLALVAVVLTFVGVWGVQRASSHVFMSAWDRYTAELGGDGACLSGTPYSDKQAMVVMKAAPGNDRMEVWPGGPAPKGRTYPVLKLKHAVNGGTQPLAPADEKSQDLLRSYGCH
;
A
#
# COMPACT_ATOMS: atom_id res chain seq x y z
N MET A 1 -23.05 -6.03 25.89
CA MET A 1 -21.74 -6.72 25.98
C MET A 1 -21.18 -7.16 24.62
N PRO A 2 -21.90 -7.85 23.71
CA PRO A 2 -21.28 -8.39 22.48
C PRO A 2 -20.96 -7.31 21.43
N PHE A 3 -21.78 -6.26 21.33
CA PHE A 3 -21.69 -5.31 20.21
C PHE A 3 -20.35 -4.54 20.16
N LEU A 4 -19.90 -3.93 21.26
CA LEU A 4 -18.66 -3.15 21.29
C LEU A 4 -17.41 -4.00 21.05
N ALA A 5 -17.33 -5.19 21.67
CA ALA A 5 -16.22 -6.11 21.46
C ALA A 5 -16.20 -6.66 20.03
N MET A 6 -17.37 -6.99 19.47
CA MET A 6 -17.51 -7.45 18.09
C MET A 6 -17.14 -6.34 17.08
N LEU A 7 -17.53 -5.10 17.37
CA LEU A 7 -17.29 -3.95 16.49
C LEU A 7 -15.81 -3.54 16.52
N CYS A 8 -15.16 -3.54 17.68
CA CYS A 8 -13.70 -3.37 17.76
C CYS A 8 -12.96 -4.53 17.09
N GLY A 9 -13.37 -5.78 17.34
CA GLY A 9 -12.77 -6.94 16.66
C GLY A 9 -12.89 -6.86 15.15
N PHE A 10 -14.07 -6.50 14.64
CA PHE A 10 -14.30 -6.28 13.21
C PHE A 10 -13.47 -5.11 12.65
N GLY A 11 -13.38 -4.00 13.36
CA GLY A 11 -12.56 -2.85 12.95
C GLY A 11 -11.08 -3.20 12.79
N PHE A 12 -10.50 -3.90 13.76
CA PHE A 12 -9.11 -4.35 13.70
C PHE A 12 -8.89 -5.42 12.63
N PHE A 13 -9.85 -6.33 12.45
CA PHE A 13 -9.83 -7.30 11.37
C PHE A 13 -9.83 -6.63 9.99
N ALA A 14 -10.73 -5.67 9.76
CA ALA A 14 -10.82 -4.92 8.51
C ALA A 14 -9.55 -4.11 8.25
N ALA A 15 -8.99 -3.44 9.28
CA ALA A 15 -7.72 -2.73 9.17
C ALA A 15 -6.56 -3.66 8.79
N ALA A 16 -6.47 -4.84 9.43
CA ALA A 16 -5.45 -5.83 9.11
C ALA A 16 -5.60 -6.38 7.69
N MET A 17 -6.83 -6.60 7.22
CA MET A 17 -7.09 -7.00 5.82
C MET A 17 -6.54 -5.98 4.84
N VAL A 18 -6.86 -4.69 5.02
CA VAL A 18 -6.37 -3.62 4.15
C VAL A 18 -4.84 -3.60 4.11
N VAL A 19 -4.18 -3.62 5.27
CA VAL A 19 -2.71 -3.61 5.34
C VAL A 19 -2.10 -4.83 4.66
N THR A 20 -2.65 -6.03 4.86
CA THR A 20 -2.14 -7.25 4.21
C THR A 20 -2.40 -7.28 2.70
N ALA A 21 -3.47 -6.63 2.24
CA ALA A 21 -3.77 -6.50 0.83
C ALA A 21 -2.76 -5.56 0.16
N ASP A 22 -2.52 -4.39 0.75
CA ASP A 22 -1.53 -3.42 0.27
C ASP A 22 -0.11 -4.02 0.28
N ALA A 23 0.23 -4.81 1.31
CA ALA A 23 1.50 -5.51 1.42
C ALA A 23 1.64 -6.73 0.48
N ASN A 24 0.62 -7.04 -0.34
CA ASN A 24 0.59 -8.19 -1.26
C ASN A 24 0.83 -9.55 -0.56
N LEU A 25 0.54 -9.65 0.74
CA LEU A 25 0.70 -10.87 1.53
C LEU A 25 -0.31 -11.96 1.15
N LEU A 26 -1.42 -11.55 0.52
CA LEU A 26 -2.46 -12.42 -0.02
C LEU A 26 -1.95 -13.41 -1.09
N GLY A 27 -0.91 -13.03 -1.84
CA GLY A 27 -0.35 -13.84 -2.92
C GLY A 27 0.65 -14.90 -2.46
N ARG A 28 1.56 -14.56 -1.53
CA ARG A 28 2.67 -15.43 -1.12
C ARG A 28 2.46 -16.15 0.22
N GLY A 29 1.55 -15.69 1.07
CA GLY A 29 1.48 -16.15 2.47
C GLY A 29 0.06 -16.21 3.04
N LYS A 30 -0.88 -16.88 2.34
CA LYS A 30 -2.30 -16.95 2.72
C LYS A 30 -2.56 -17.39 4.17
N LEU A 31 -1.77 -18.35 4.67
CA LEU A 31 -1.86 -18.83 6.05
C LEU A 31 -1.37 -17.76 7.04
N LEU A 32 -0.31 -17.04 6.69
CA LEU A 32 0.27 -15.99 7.52
C LEU A 32 -0.66 -14.76 7.55
N SER A 33 -1.27 -14.38 6.42
CA SER A 33 -2.28 -13.32 6.39
C SER A 33 -3.52 -13.69 7.20
N ALA A 34 -4.01 -14.93 7.11
CA ALA A 34 -5.13 -15.39 7.93
C ALA A 34 -4.80 -15.34 9.43
N GLY A 35 -3.58 -15.75 9.81
CA GLY A 35 -3.09 -15.64 11.19
C GLY A 35 -3.06 -14.20 11.70
N ILE A 36 -2.56 -13.26 10.87
CA ILE A 36 -2.54 -11.82 11.19
C ILE A 36 -3.97 -11.28 11.39
N TRP A 37 -4.92 -11.64 10.53
CA TRP A 37 -6.31 -11.19 10.64
C TRP A 37 -6.97 -11.68 11.93
N MET A 38 -6.78 -12.96 12.25
CA MET A 38 -7.34 -13.55 13.47
C MET A 38 -6.70 -12.96 14.73
N ALA A 39 -5.38 -12.76 14.73
CA ALA A 39 -4.69 -12.11 15.84
C ALA A 39 -5.17 -10.67 16.04
N ALA A 40 -5.30 -9.89 14.96
CA ALA A 40 -5.82 -8.52 15.02
C ALA A 40 -7.27 -8.48 15.53
N ALA A 41 -8.13 -9.39 15.04
CA ALA A 41 -9.52 -9.50 15.51
C ALA A 41 -9.59 -9.82 17.01
N LEU A 42 -8.76 -10.75 17.49
CA LEU A 42 -8.67 -11.10 18.90
C LEU A 42 -8.19 -9.93 19.76
N ILE A 43 -7.14 -9.22 19.33
CA ILE A 43 -6.64 -8.03 20.02
C ILE A 43 -7.74 -6.96 20.08
N GLY A 44 -8.43 -6.70 18.97
CA GLY A 44 -9.55 -5.75 18.92
C GLY A 44 -10.70 -6.14 19.85
N ALA A 45 -11.04 -7.43 19.91
CA ALA A 45 -12.08 -7.94 20.80
C ALA A 45 -11.71 -7.82 22.28
N VAL A 46 -10.46 -8.15 22.65
CA VAL A 46 -9.93 -8.01 24.02
C VAL A 46 -9.88 -6.53 24.42
N ALA A 47 -9.40 -5.66 23.54
CA ALA A 47 -9.38 -4.21 23.78
C ALA A 47 -10.79 -3.64 23.96
N GLY A 48 -11.74 -4.02 23.09
CA GLY A 48 -13.15 -3.63 23.21
C GLY A 48 -13.79 -4.11 24.51
N PHE A 49 -13.45 -5.32 24.95
CA PHE A 49 -13.89 -5.85 26.24
C PHE A 49 -13.30 -5.08 27.44
N GLY A 50 -12.00 -4.75 27.37
CA GLY A 50 -11.32 -3.92 28.36
C GLY A 50 -11.93 -2.53 28.48
N LEU A 51 -12.16 -1.86 27.34
CA LEU A 51 -12.82 -0.54 27.27
C LEU A 51 -14.23 -0.59 27.86
N PHE A 52 -14.99 -1.63 27.54
CA PHE A 52 -16.34 -1.83 28.07
C PHE A 52 -16.34 -1.97 29.60
N ARG A 53 -15.35 -2.67 30.16
CA ARG A 53 -15.19 -2.79 31.62
C ARG A 53 -14.74 -1.49 32.26
N LEU A 54 -13.78 -0.79 31.68
CA LEU A 54 -13.26 0.48 32.19
C LEU A 54 -14.33 1.58 32.22
N LEU A 55 -15.15 1.67 31.18
CA LEU A 55 -16.19 2.69 31.05
C LEU A 55 -17.45 2.40 31.88
N GLY A 56 -17.45 1.36 32.72
CA GLY A 56 -18.53 1.10 33.66
C GLY A 56 -19.87 0.70 33.03
N PHE A 57 -19.88 0.34 31.74
CA PHE A 57 -21.09 -0.09 31.01
C PHE A 57 -21.70 -1.39 31.53
N ARG A 58 -21.10 -2.02 32.55
CA ARG A 58 -21.73 -3.10 33.33
C ARG A 58 -23.12 -2.73 33.88
N ARG A 59 -23.40 -1.44 34.11
CA ARG A 59 -24.65 -0.97 34.72
C ARG A 59 -25.51 -0.04 33.86
N ARG A 60 -25.07 0.32 32.64
CA ARG A 60 -25.80 1.26 31.77
C ARG A 60 -26.10 0.61 30.41
N PRO A 61 -27.36 0.69 29.91
CA PRO A 61 -27.70 0.18 28.60
C PRO A 61 -26.94 0.96 27.52
N LEU A 62 -26.48 0.26 26.48
CA LEU A 62 -25.89 0.89 25.30
C LEU A 62 -26.98 1.73 24.62
N THR A 63 -26.82 3.05 24.66
CA THR A 63 -27.72 3.95 23.94
C THR A 63 -27.41 3.90 22.44
N PRO A 64 -28.42 4.05 21.57
CA PRO A 64 -28.22 4.01 20.12
C PRO A 64 -27.22 5.06 19.63
N ARG A 65 -27.13 6.21 20.31
CA ARG A 65 -26.12 7.25 20.04
C ARG A 65 -24.69 6.74 20.25
N LEU A 66 -24.44 5.99 21.32
CA LEU A 66 -23.11 5.42 21.59
C LEU A 66 -22.75 4.34 20.58
N ALA A 67 -23.73 3.52 20.17
CA ALA A 67 -23.52 2.54 19.10
C ALA A 67 -23.15 3.22 17.78
N LEU A 68 -23.85 4.29 17.40
CA LEU A 68 -23.56 5.07 16.20
C LEU A 68 -22.16 5.71 16.26
N VAL A 69 -21.79 6.32 17.39
CA VAL A 69 -20.45 6.89 17.58
C VAL A 69 -19.37 5.83 17.45
N ALA A 70 -19.58 4.63 18.01
CA ALA A 70 -18.62 3.52 17.88
C ALA A 70 -18.46 3.07 16.42
N VAL A 71 -19.56 2.93 15.67
CA VAL A 71 -19.52 2.62 14.23
C VAL A 71 -18.73 3.66 13.46
N VAL A 72 -19.02 4.95 13.69
CA VAL A 72 -18.34 6.06 13.01
C VAL A 72 -16.85 6.09 13.33
N LEU A 73 -16.47 5.92 14.60
CA LEU A 73 -15.07 5.88 15.01
C LEU A 73 -14.31 4.71 14.39
N THR A 74 -14.93 3.53 14.30
CA THR A 74 -14.32 2.38 13.63
C THR A 74 -14.14 2.63 12.14
N PHE A 75 -15.15 3.22 11.48
CA PHE A 75 -15.05 3.58 10.06
C PHE A 75 -13.92 4.58 9.82
N VAL A 76 -13.85 5.66 10.60
CA VAL A 76 -12.78 6.67 10.53
C VAL A 76 -11.41 6.05 10.82
N GLY A 77 -11.32 5.15 11.79
CA GLY A 77 -10.08 4.43 12.12
C GLY A 77 -9.60 3.56 10.97
N VAL A 78 -10.48 2.74 10.39
CA VAL A 78 -10.15 1.89 9.23
C VAL A 78 -9.75 2.73 8.03
N TRP A 79 -10.47 3.82 7.76
CA TRP A 79 -10.14 4.75 6.69
C TRP A 79 -8.76 5.42 6.90
N GLY A 80 -8.46 5.82 8.14
CA GLY A 80 -7.14 6.36 8.50
C GLY A 80 -6.01 5.35 8.32
N VAL A 81 -6.23 4.09 8.72
CA VAL A 81 -5.27 3.00 8.50
C VAL A 81 -5.07 2.76 7.02
N GLN A 82 -6.13 2.71 6.22
CA GLN A 82 -6.04 2.55 4.77
C GLN A 82 -5.23 3.66 4.12
N ARG A 83 -5.44 4.92 4.54
CA ARG A 83 -4.67 6.04 4.02
C ARG A 83 -3.19 5.91 4.40
N ALA A 84 -2.90 5.60 5.66
CA ALA A 84 -1.53 5.40 6.13
C ALA A 84 -0.84 4.22 5.44
N SER A 85 -1.52 3.09 5.27
CA SER A 85 -0.98 1.91 4.60
C SER A 85 -0.69 2.19 3.13
N SER A 86 -1.56 2.92 2.44
CA SER A 86 -1.33 3.31 1.03
C SER A 86 -0.10 4.21 0.83
N HIS A 87 0.28 5.00 1.84
CA HIS A 87 1.53 5.78 1.81
C HIS A 87 2.77 4.92 2.09
N VAL A 88 2.66 3.89 2.93
CA VAL A 88 3.78 2.99 3.24
C VAL A 88 3.99 1.99 2.09
N PHE A 89 2.90 1.39 1.61
CA PHE A 89 2.86 0.39 0.54
C PHE A 89 2.31 1.01 -0.75
N MET A 90 2.94 2.10 -1.20
CA MET A 90 2.54 2.76 -2.44
C MET A 90 2.52 1.78 -3.60
N SER A 91 1.56 1.96 -4.52
CA SER A 91 1.56 1.19 -5.75
C SER A 91 2.84 1.46 -6.55
N ALA A 92 3.17 0.54 -7.44
CA ALA A 92 4.30 0.70 -8.36
C ALA A 92 4.18 2.02 -9.14
N TRP A 93 3.00 2.29 -9.67
CA TRP A 93 2.76 3.49 -10.46
C TRP A 93 2.85 4.77 -9.62
N ASP A 94 2.25 4.78 -8.41
CA ASP A 94 2.25 5.97 -7.56
C ASP A 94 3.66 6.33 -7.09
N ARG A 95 4.46 5.32 -6.73
CA ARG A 95 5.85 5.55 -6.36
C ARG A 95 6.68 6.04 -7.54
N TYR A 96 6.49 5.42 -8.70
CA TYR A 96 7.17 5.85 -9.91
C TYR A 96 6.87 7.32 -10.23
N THR A 97 5.59 7.70 -10.15
CA THR A 97 5.14 9.08 -10.37
C THR A 97 5.75 10.03 -9.34
N ALA A 98 5.76 9.65 -8.06
CA ALA A 98 6.30 10.50 -6.99
C ALA A 98 7.82 10.72 -7.08
N GLU A 99 8.59 9.72 -7.52
CA GLU A 99 10.06 9.77 -7.45
C GLU A 99 10.75 10.07 -8.77
N LEU A 100 10.20 9.61 -9.90
CA LEU A 100 10.91 9.62 -11.19
C LEU A 100 10.08 10.16 -12.35
N GLY A 101 8.83 9.75 -12.49
CA GLY A 101 8.01 9.99 -13.69
C GLY A 101 7.10 11.21 -13.65
N GLY A 102 6.75 11.72 -12.47
CA GLY A 102 5.75 12.78 -12.31
C GLY A 102 6.26 14.19 -12.60
N ASP A 103 5.37 15.17 -12.52
CA ASP A 103 5.68 16.57 -12.82
C ASP A 103 6.80 17.14 -11.94
N GLY A 104 7.88 17.59 -12.58
CA GLY A 104 9.09 18.09 -11.90
C GLY A 104 10.08 17.01 -11.47
N ALA A 105 9.75 15.73 -11.66
CA ALA A 105 10.69 14.62 -11.45
C ALA A 105 11.63 14.44 -12.65
N CYS A 106 12.73 13.71 -12.46
CA CYS A 106 13.81 13.64 -13.44
C CYS A 106 13.37 13.12 -14.83
N LEU A 107 12.43 12.17 -14.88
CA LEU A 107 11.96 11.58 -16.13
C LEU A 107 10.74 12.29 -16.72
N SER A 108 10.24 13.38 -16.12
CA SER A 108 8.99 14.05 -16.50
C SER A 108 8.97 14.58 -17.94
N GLY A 109 10.15 14.90 -18.51
CA GLY A 109 10.33 15.35 -19.89
C GLY A 109 10.74 14.26 -20.88
N THR A 110 10.71 12.99 -20.46
CA THR A 110 11.28 11.87 -21.23
C THR A 110 10.17 10.90 -21.72
N PRO A 111 10.50 9.97 -22.64
CA PRO A 111 9.63 8.85 -23.01
C PRO A 111 9.19 7.97 -21.85
N TYR A 112 9.84 8.10 -20.70
CA TYR A 112 9.52 7.38 -19.48
C TYR A 112 8.61 8.18 -18.52
N SER A 113 8.28 9.45 -18.79
CA SER A 113 7.38 10.22 -17.91
C SER A 113 6.07 9.50 -17.63
N ASP A 114 5.41 9.79 -16.51
CA ASP A 114 4.09 9.24 -16.18
C ASP A 114 3.02 9.51 -17.27
N LYS A 115 3.20 10.59 -18.04
CA LYS A 115 2.37 11.00 -19.18
C LYS A 115 2.66 10.21 -20.47
N GLN A 116 3.87 9.68 -20.63
CA GLN A 116 4.29 9.00 -21.86
C GLN A 116 4.50 7.50 -21.69
N ALA A 117 4.88 7.04 -20.49
CA ALA A 117 5.10 5.63 -20.20
C ALA A 117 3.82 4.83 -20.48
N MET A 118 3.95 3.78 -21.28
CA MET A 118 2.79 2.96 -21.67
C MET A 118 2.33 2.06 -20.53
N VAL A 119 3.28 1.52 -19.77
CA VAL A 119 3.03 0.51 -18.75
C VAL A 119 4.11 0.58 -17.66
N VAL A 120 3.69 0.56 -16.40
CA VAL A 120 4.57 0.31 -15.24
C VAL A 120 4.06 -0.96 -14.58
N MET A 121 4.72 -2.08 -14.86
CA MET A 121 4.36 -3.38 -14.30
C MET A 121 5.23 -3.70 -13.09
N LYS A 122 4.61 -4.20 -12.02
CA LYS A 122 5.34 -5.08 -11.09
C LYS A 122 5.74 -6.33 -11.86
N ALA A 123 7.00 -6.71 -11.77
CA ALA A 123 7.46 -7.98 -12.28
C ALA A 123 6.71 -9.14 -11.59
N ALA A 124 6.72 -10.31 -12.23
CA ALA A 124 5.96 -11.49 -11.82
C ALA A 124 5.98 -11.76 -10.30
N PRO A 125 4.92 -12.38 -9.73
CA PRO A 125 4.87 -12.70 -8.30
C PRO A 125 6.12 -13.45 -7.85
N GLY A 126 6.96 -12.82 -7.02
CA GLY A 126 8.29 -13.35 -6.69
C GLY A 126 9.42 -12.36 -6.97
N ASN A 127 9.18 -11.40 -7.86
CA ASN A 127 10.18 -10.49 -8.39
C ASN A 127 9.90 -9.05 -7.93
N ASP A 128 10.85 -8.46 -7.21
CA ASP A 128 10.74 -7.12 -6.64
C ASP A 128 11.05 -6.01 -7.65
N ARG A 129 11.18 -6.38 -8.93
CA ARG A 129 11.45 -5.49 -10.04
C ARG A 129 10.16 -4.85 -10.54
N MET A 130 10.30 -3.66 -11.07
CA MET A 130 9.31 -2.87 -11.77
C MET A 130 9.84 -2.63 -13.17
N GLU A 131 9.01 -2.80 -14.18
CA GLU A 131 9.37 -2.51 -15.57
C GLU A 131 8.54 -1.33 -16.05
N VAL A 132 9.23 -0.25 -16.44
CA VAL A 132 8.66 0.96 -17.02
C VAL A 132 8.88 0.91 -18.52
N TRP A 133 7.78 0.76 -19.25
CA TRP A 133 7.77 0.71 -20.70
C TRP A 133 7.65 2.14 -21.24
N PRO A 134 8.65 2.60 -22.01
CA PRO A 134 8.62 3.93 -22.60
C PRO A 134 7.47 4.03 -23.59
N GLY A 135 6.88 5.20 -23.74
CA GLY A 135 5.95 5.47 -24.83
C GLY A 135 6.34 6.69 -25.65
N GLY A 136 5.46 7.06 -26.57
CA GLY A 136 5.73 8.04 -27.60
C GLY A 136 6.53 7.49 -28.79
N PRO A 137 6.68 8.28 -29.86
CA PRO A 137 7.37 7.87 -31.08
C PRO A 137 8.88 7.77 -30.82
N ALA A 138 9.43 6.58 -31.03
CA ALA A 138 10.88 6.40 -31.04
C ALA A 138 11.48 6.95 -32.34
N PRO A 139 12.74 7.44 -32.32
CA PRO A 139 13.44 7.84 -33.53
C PRO A 139 13.45 6.70 -34.56
N LYS A 140 13.32 7.01 -35.85
CA LYS A 140 13.27 6.00 -36.93
C LYS A 140 14.39 4.97 -36.76
N GLY A 141 14.02 3.70 -36.60
CA GLY A 141 14.95 2.57 -36.48
C GLY A 141 15.51 2.32 -35.08
N ARG A 142 15.02 2.98 -34.03
CA ARG A 142 15.40 2.70 -32.63
C ARG A 142 14.19 2.33 -31.79
N THR A 143 14.36 1.39 -30.87
CA THR A 143 13.41 1.11 -29.79
C THR A 143 13.98 1.66 -28.49
N TYR A 144 13.14 2.31 -27.69
CA TYR A 144 13.54 2.71 -26.35
C TYR A 144 13.65 1.45 -25.47
N PRO A 145 14.74 1.27 -24.70
CA PRO A 145 14.88 0.13 -23.81
C PRO A 145 13.87 0.20 -22.65
N VAL A 146 13.47 -0.94 -22.10
CA VAL A 146 12.63 -0.98 -20.89
C VAL A 146 13.47 -0.56 -19.69
N LEU A 147 12.97 0.37 -18.88
CA LEU A 147 13.62 0.79 -17.64
C LEU A 147 13.21 -0.16 -16.51
N LYS A 148 14.19 -0.79 -15.86
CA LYS A 148 13.95 -1.75 -14.77
C LYS A 148 14.35 -1.15 -13.43
N LEU A 149 13.39 -1.05 -12.52
CA LEU A 149 13.56 -0.47 -11.19
C LEU A 149 13.32 -1.52 -10.10
N LYS A 150 13.91 -1.35 -8.93
CA LYS A 150 13.63 -2.15 -7.74
C LYS A 150 12.52 -1.44 -6.96
N HIS A 151 11.34 -2.04 -6.91
CA HIS A 151 10.16 -1.40 -6.31
C HIS A 151 9.81 -1.94 -4.92
N ALA A 152 10.14 -3.19 -4.60
CA ALA A 152 9.75 -3.82 -3.33
C ALA A 152 10.89 -4.01 -2.31
N VAL A 153 12.01 -3.28 -2.44
CA VAL A 153 13.09 -3.35 -1.44
C VAL A 153 12.54 -2.95 -0.06
N ASN A 154 12.75 -3.81 0.94
CA ASN A 154 12.21 -3.66 2.30
C ASN A 154 10.69 -3.38 2.33
N GLY A 155 9.92 -4.11 1.52
CA GLY A 155 8.46 -3.98 1.47
C GLY A 155 7.98 -2.73 0.74
N GLY A 156 8.82 -2.13 -0.10
CA GLY A 156 8.52 -0.86 -0.75
C GLY A 156 8.63 0.28 0.25
N THR A 157 9.69 0.34 1.05
CA THR A 157 9.95 1.50 1.96
C THR A 157 11.18 2.31 1.55
N GLN A 158 11.95 1.79 0.61
CA GLN A 158 13.11 2.50 0.05
C GLN A 158 12.78 3.16 -1.29
N PRO A 159 13.54 4.20 -1.69
CA PRO A 159 13.45 4.80 -3.01
C PRO A 159 13.68 3.77 -4.12
N LEU A 160 13.12 4.06 -5.28
CA LEU A 160 13.34 3.30 -6.50
C LEU A 160 14.82 3.36 -6.88
N ALA A 161 15.41 2.18 -7.02
CA ALA A 161 16.78 2.02 -7.47
C ALA A 161 16.82 1.28 -8.80
N PRO A 162 17.83 1.49 -9.66
CA PRO A 162 18.01 0.69 -10.86
C PRO A 162 18.14 -0.81 -10.52
N ALA A 163 17.46 -1.66 -11.29
CA ALA A 163 17.49 -3.11 -11.11
C ALA A 163 18.71 -3.77 -11.76
N ASP A 164 19.31 -3.12 -12.76
CA ASP A 164 20.49 -3.57 -13.52
C ASP A 164 21.33 -2.37 -13.99
N GLU A 165 22.56 -2.65 -14.45
CA GLU A 165 23.50 -1.64 -14.96
C GLU A 165 22.93 -0.87 -16.15
N LYS A 166 22.17 -1.54 -17.04
CA LYS A 166 21.53 -0.89 -18.19
C LYS A 166 20.52 0.18 -17.78
N SER A 167 19.72 -0.11 -16.75
CA SER A 167 18.75 0.83 -16.20
C SER A 167 19.45 1.96 -15.45
N GLN A 168 20.59 1.69 -14.81
CA GLN A 168 21.41 2.72 -14.18
C GLN A 168 22.01 3.67 -15.22
N ASP A 169 22.56 3.15 -16.31
CA ASP A 169 23.11 3.95 -17.40
C ASP A 169 22.01 4.74 -18.13
N LEU A 170 20.83 4.14 -18.29
CA LEU A 170 19.67 4.83 -18.85
C LEU A 170 19.23 6.00 -17.96
N LEU A 171 19.09 5.80 -16.65
CA LEU A 171 18.77 6.89 -15.70
C LEU A 171 19.83 8.00 -15.75
N ARG A 172 21.12 7.64 -15.76
CA ARG A 172 22.22 8.60 -15.90
C ARG A 172 22.17 9.37 -17.23
N SER A 173 21.79 8.71 -18.33
CA SER A 173 21.67 9.36 -19.64
C SER A 173 20.60 10.46 -19.67
N TYR A 174 19.62 10.40 -18.77
CA TYR A 174 18.60 11.43 -18.56
C TYR A 174 18.91 12.37 -17.37
N GLY A 175 20.08 12.24 -16.75
CA GLY A 175 20.50 13.08 -15.62
C GLY A 175 19.92 12.66 -14.26
N CYS A 176 19.38 11.45 -14.14
CA CYS A 176 18.84 10.94 -12.88
C CYS A 176 19.93 10.24 -12.06
N HIS A 177 20.00 10.56 -10.76
CA HIS A 177 21.00 10.05 -9.82
C HIS A 177 20.37 9.41 -8.58
#